data_AF-A0A924H4H4-F1
#
_entry.id   AF-A0A924H4H4-F1
#
_cell.length_a   1.000
_cell.length_b   1.000
_cell.length_c   1.000
_cell.angle_alpha   90.00
_cell.angle_beta   90.00
_cell.angle_gamma   90.00
#
_symmetry.space_group_name_H-M   'P 1'
#
loop_
_entity.id
_entity.type
_entity.pdbx_description
1 polymer ?
#
loop_
_entity_poly.entity_id
_entity_poly.type
_entity_poly.pdbx_seq_one_letter_code
_entity_poly.pdbx_strand_id
1 'polypeptide(L)' 'MKKIILSTVVIVAVIIGCKTNSNSSDTKKLNIRFESKSNSSVSGNASFVEKNGSVYFVANLAGLKPGIHAIHI' A
#
# COMPACT_ATOMS: atom_id res chain seq x y z
N MET A 1 -4.47 21.58 -46.05
CA MET A 1 -3.19 21.04 -45.54
C MET A 1 -2.90 21.52 -44.11
N LYS A 2 -2.82 22.84 -43.83
CA LYS A 2 -2.55 23.37 -42.47
C LYS A 2 -3.54 22.93 -41.37
N LYS A 3 -4.84 22.85 -41.67
CA LYS A 3 -5.87 22.40 -40.71
C LYS A 3 -5.76 20.92 -40.34
N ILE A 4 -5.29 20.08 -41.27
CA ILE A 4 -5.07 18.64 -41.04
C ILE A 4 -3.85 18.47 -40.14
N ILE A 5 -2.75 19.17 -40.44
CA ILE A 5 -1.52 19.16 -39.63
C ILE A 5 -1.79 19.63 -38.19
N LEU A 6 -2.57 20.70 -38.04
CA LEU A 6 -2.95 21.22 -36.72
C LEU A 6 -3.78 20.21 -35.93
N SER A 7 -4.71 19.51 -36.58
CA SER A 7 -5.53 18.48 -35.94
C SER A 7 -4.71 17.29 -35.48
N THR A 8 -3.73 16.84 -36.27
CA THR A 8 -2.85 15.72 -35.90
C THR A 8 -1.96 16.07 -34.71
N VAL A 9 -1.44 17.31 -34.66
CA VAL A 9 -0.62 17.80 -33.53
C VAL A 9 -1.43 17.84 -32.23
N VAL A 10 -2.69 18.30 -32.28
CA VAL A 10 -3.56 18.35 -31.10
C VAL A 10 -3.85 16.94 -30.58
N ILE A 11 -4.13 15.98 -31.47
CA ILE A 11 -4.34 14.58 -31.08
C ILE A 11 -3.09 14.03 -30.39
N VAL A 12 -1.91 14.23 -30.98
CA VAL A 12 -0.63 13.78 -30.40
C VAL A 12 -0.37 14.41 -29.03
N ALA A 13 -0.71 15.69 -28.83
CA ALA A 13 -0.58 16.35 -27.53
C ALA A 13 -1.51 15.74 -26.47
N VAL A 14 -2.73 15.35 -26.83
CA VAL A 14 -3.71 14.74 -25.91
C VAL A 14 -3.25 13.34 -25.47
N ILE A 15 -2.75 12.50 -26.38
CA ILE A 15 -2.23 11.16 -26.03
C ILE A 15 -0.98 11.24 -25.14
N ILE A 16 -0.11 12.23 -25.33
CA ILE A 16 1.07 12.43 -24.48
C ILE A 16 0.68 13.02 -23.11
N GLY A 17 -0.32 13.91 -23.07
CA GLY A 17 -0.82 14.54 -21.85
C GLY A 17 -1.52 13.57 -20.89
N CYS A 18 -2.12 12.49 -21.39
CA CYS A 18 -2.78 11.46 -20.58
C CYS A 18 -1.85 10.35 -20.08
N LYS A 19 -0.53 10.59 -19.94
CA LYS A 19 0.36 9.66 -19.25
C LYS A 19 0.11 9.75 -17.74
N THR A 20 -0.87 9.00 -17.25
CA THR A 20 -1.09 8.80 -15.82
C THR A 20 0.18 8.20 -15.23
N ASN A 21 0.91 8.98 -14.43
CA ASN A 21 2.01 8.48 -13.62
C ASN A 21 1.39 7.78 -12.42
N SER A 22 0.87 6.57 -12.62
CA SER A 22 0.57 5.64 -11.53
C SER A 22 1.90 5.05 -11.02
N ASN A 23 2.80 5.93 -10.57
CA ASN A 23 3.88 5.49 -9.72
C ASN A 23 3.26 5.26 -8.35
N SER A 24 2.59 4.11 -8.20
CA SER A 24 2.22 3.53 -6.90
C SER A 24 3.48 3.02 -6.19
N SER A 25 4.57 3.79 -6.26
CA SER A 25 5.84 3.53 -5.57
C SER A 25 5.74 3.89 -4.09
N ASP A 26 4.76 4.72 -3.71
CA ASP A 26 4.40 4.95 -2.32
C ASP A 26 3.59 3.75 -1.82
N THR A 27 4.31 2.67 -1.56
CA THR A 27 3.84 1.50 -0.82
C THR A 27 3.13 2.00 0.44
N LYS A 28 1.78 2.04 0.44
CA LYS A 28 1.02 2.57 1.57
C LYS A 28 1.35 1.70 2.78
N LYS A 29 1.93 2.32 3.81
CA LYS A 29 2.41 1.61 5.00
C LYS A 29 1.77 2.18 6.25
N LEU A 30 1.16 1.30 7.03
CA LEU A 30 0.64 1.60 8.37
C LEU A 30 1.41 0.77 9.39
N ASN A 31 2.07 1.42 10.34
CA ASN A 31 2.72 0.75 11.46
C ASN A 31 1.81 0.80 12.68
N ILE A 32 1.68 -0.33 13.37
CA ILE A 32 0.94 -0.43 14.61
C ILE A 32 1.81 -1.04 15.71
N ARG A 33 1.57 -0.61 16.94
CA ARG A 33 2.24 -1.12 18.13
C ARG A 33 1.21 -1.84 18.99
N PHE A 34 1.54 -3.06 19.36
CA PHE A 34 0.74 -3.89 20.28
C PHE A 34 1.26 -3.68 21.70
N GLU A 35 0.45 -3.03 22.52
CA GLU A 35 0.69 -2.90 23.95
C GLU A 35 0.10 -4.09 24.70
N SER A 36 0.82 -4.55 25.73
CA SER A 36 0.32 -5.60 26.61
C SER A 36 -0.88 -5.12 27.42
N LYS A 37 -1.97 -5.91 27.43
CA LYS A 37 -3.08 -5.73 28.38
C LYS A 37 -2.68 -6.26 29.76
N SER A 38 -3.38 -5.84 30.82
CA SER A 38 -3.11 -6.14 32.23
C SER A 38 -2.84 -7.61 32.61
N ASN A 39 -3.20 -8.58 31.75
CA ASN A 39 -2.99 -10.02 31.97
C ASN A 39 -2.34 -10.73 30.78
N SER A 40 -1.61 -9.99 29.94
CA SER A 40 -0.92 -10.54 28.77
C SER A 40 0.54 -10.08 28.77
N SER A 41 1.45 -10.98 28.45
CA SER A 41 2.84 -10.66 28.12
C SER A 41 3.04 -10.35 26.63
N VAL A 42 1.96 -10.41 25.83
CA VAL A 42 2.05 -10.21 24.39
C VAL A 42 2.22 -8.73 24.07
N SER A 43 3.29 -8.41 23.37
CA SER A 43 3.58 -7.08 22.86
C SER A 43 4.39 -7.17 21.57
N GLY A 44 4.48 -6.08 20.83
CA GLY A 44 5.30 -6.03 19.63
C GLY A 44 4.86 -4.98 18.64
N ASN A 45 5.26 -5.16 17.38
CA ASN A 45 4.91 -4.29 16.28
C ASN A 45 4.29 -5.09 15.14
N ALA A 46 3.47 -4.43 14.33
CA ALA A 46 3.12 -4.95 13.03
C ALA A 46 3.03 -3.84 11.99
N SER A 47 3.02 -4.24 10.73
CA SER A 47 2.82 -3.33 9.61
C SER A 47 1.85 -3.90 8.60
N PHE A 48 0.99 -3.02 8.09
CA PHE A 48 0.26 -3.24 6.85
C PHE A 48 1.01 -2.54 5.73
N VAL A 49 1.28 -3.27 4.65
CA VAL A 49 2.08 -2.80 3.52
C VAL A 49 1.33 -3.15 2.24
N GLU A 50 0.85 -2.13 1.53
CA GLU A 50 0.21 -2.32 0.22
C GLU A 50 1.29 -2.46 -0.86
N LYS A 51 1.23 -3.55 -1.62
CA LYS A 51 2.07 -3.80 -2.78
C LYS A 51 1.23 -4.39 -3.90
N ASN A 52 1.21 -3.73 -5.04
CA ASN A 52 0.56 -4.20 -6.27
C ASN A 52 -0.92 -4.60 -6.05
N GLY A 53 -1.67 -3.80 -5.31
CA GLY A 53 -3.10 -4.03 -5.03
C GLY A 53 -3.37 -5.06 -3.94
N SER A 54 -2.33 -5.62 -3.30
CA SER A 54 -2.46 -6.55 -2.17
C SER A 54 -1.90 -5.94 -0.89
N VAL A 55 -2.60 -6.14 0.24
CA VAL A 55 -2.14 -5.69 1.56
C VAL A 55 -1.50 -6.84 2.31
N TYR A 56 -0.23 -6.67 2.68
CA TYR A 56 0.52 -7.62 3.47
C TYR A 56 0.51 -7.19 4.93
N PHE A 57 0.10 -8.09 5.82
CA PHE A 57 0.16 -7.89 7.26
C PHE A 57 1.33 -8.69 7.85
N VAL A 58 2.30 -7.99 8.44
CA VAL A 58 3.49 -8.60 9.05
C VAL A 58 3.53 -8.21 10.52
N ALA A 59 3.40 -9.19 11.40
CA ALA A 59 3.41 -9.00 12.85
C ALA A 59 4.65 -9.63 13.50
N ASN A 60 5.39 -8.84 14.26
CA ASN A 60 6.51 -9.28 15.09
C ASN A 60 6.08 -9.15 16.55
N LEU A 61 5.59 -10.25 17.10
CA LEU A 61 5.04 -10.33 18.46
C LEU A 61 5.91 -11.22 19.34
N ALA A 62 6.10 -10.83 20.59
CA ALA A 62 6.77 -11.61 21.62
C ALA A 62 5.79 -11.96 22.75
N GLY A 63 6.14 -12.92 23.59
CA GLY A 63 5.35 -13.25 24.79
C GLY A 63 4.05 -14.03 24.52
N LEU A 64 3.86 -14.53 23.29
CA LEU A 64 2.80 -15.48 22.94
C LEU A 64 3.10 -16.85 23.54
N LYS A 65 2.06 -17.50 24.06
CA LYS A 65 2.13 -18.93 24.38
C LYS A 65 2.18 -19.74 23.08
N PRO A 66 2.88 -20.89 23.02
CA PRO A 66 2.82 -21.76 21.86
C PRO A 66 1.37 -22.16 21.54
N GLY A 67 1.00 -22.12 20.26
CA GLY A 67 -0.33 -22.49 19.80
C GLY A 67 -0.88 -21.55 18.72
N ILE A 68 -2.11 -21.83 18.29
CA ILE A 68 -2.83 -21.01 17.32
C ILE A 68 -3.53 -19.87 18.09
N HIS A 69 -3.30 -18.65 17.63
CA HIS A 69 -3.94 -17.44 18.16
C HIS A 69 -4.71 -16.75 17.04
N ALA A 70 -5.93 -16.32 17.34
CA ALA A 70 -6.70 -15.53 16.39
C ALA A 70 -6.19 -14.08 16.36
N ILE A 71 -6.22 -13.46 15.19
CA ILE A 71 -5.86 -12.06 14.98
C ILE A 71 -6.85 -11.42 14.02
N HIS A 72 -7.44 -10.30 14.44
CA HIS A 72 -8.51 -9.60 13.71
C HIS A 72 -8.24 -8.09 13.72
N ILE A 73 -8.85 -7.37 12.78
CA ILE A 73 -8.88 -5.90 12.70
C ILE A 73 -10.20 -5.43 13.31
#